data_AF-A0A6J7IXC3-F1
#
_entry.id   AF-A0A6J7IXC3-F1
#
_cell.length_a   1.000
_cell.length_b   1.000
_cell.length_c   1.000
_cell.angle_alpha   90.00
_cell.angle_beta   90.00
_cell.angle_gamma   90.00
#
_symmetry.space_group_name_H-M   'P 1'
#
loop_
_entity.id
_entity.type
_entity.pdbx_description
1 polymer ?
#
loop_
_entity_poly.entity_id
_entity_poly.type
_entity_poly.pdbx_seq_one_letter_code
_entity_poly.pdbx_strand_id
1 'polypeptide(L)'
;MSAAENELAAARAAQTTAQADLAAARTAVGTGAGALYQGTPVDRAVAAGYPAGTDPAVAGSLAVAAQRAGQQLAGLTVTAQSAARTVEAAAGRVATAEAVLAAARRQVAEVTTAARDRATALDPVVTVALAGLTVGPSSADQQATDGAARAAWQARLAALTAAGITLPTAQQLRDDDLPGGLTPARDASGAPVPGVAAGVVDGAVVPVPSAEAAAAVSFAFAQLGTPYLAGGTSTTGVDCAGLADTVWTAAGTALGADLATQWTGGSVVPGDRLQAGDLVFGVDDLTGLDDVGISVGAGLVVTASAAAHQVVVSTLPEGATGIRVTLPAATPNALPPGTGTLPATCGGPSAPVTAVPVDPAWGGWSNGRIPTSTLCPIGGGQLLRCDAAAAYTALSQAFQRAFGTPLCITDSYRSFGAQQDAHRRKPGITAIPGTSNHGWGLAVDLCGGVNGFGTAQHQWMATYAGHFGWVHPDWAQATGENPEPWHWEFGALRS
;
A
#
# COMPACT_ATOMS: atom_id res chain seq x y z
N MET A 1 -8.38 -5.71 16.52
CA MET A 1 -7.24 -6.50 17.02
C MET A 1 -6.25 -5.62 17.76
N SER A 2 -5.70 -4.59 17.12
CA SER A 2 -4.78 -3.60 17.73
C SER A 2 -5.29 -2.99 19.05
N ALA A 3 -6.56 -2.59 19.11
CA ALA A 3 -7.14 -2.05 20.35
C ALA A 3 -7.17 -3.06 21.52
N ALA A 4 -7.41 -4.36 21.25
CA ALA A 4 -7.44 -5.41 22.27
C ALA A 4 -6.02 -5.80 22.74
N GLU A 5 -5.04 -5.72 21.84
CA GLU A 5 -3.62 -5.93 22.17
C GLU A 5 -3.07 -4.80 23.04
N ASN A 6 -3.42 -3.55 22.73
CA ASN A 6 -3.08 -2.38 23.55
C ASN A 6 -3.70 -2.46 24.95
N GLU A 7 -4.97 -2.87 25.04
CA GLU A 7 -5.65 -3.06 26.33
C GLU A 7 -4.99 -4.16 27.18
N LEU A 8 -4.60 -5.28 26.56
CA LEU A 8 -3.87 -6.35 27.25
C LEU A 8 -2.50 -5.87 27.74
N ALA A 9 -1.77 -5.10 26.93
CA ALA A 9 -0.48 -4.53 27.33
C ALA A 9 -0.64 -3.57 28.52
N ALA A 10 -1.64 -2.69 28.49
CA ALA A 10 -1.95 -1.78 29.59
C ALA A 10 -2.36 -2.53 30.87
N ALA A 11 -3.19 -3.57 30.76
CA ALA A 11 -3.61 -4.39 31.89
C ALA A 11 -2.43 -5.13 32.55
N ARG A 12 -1.50 -5.66 31.75
CA ARG A 12 -0.27 -6.33 32.24
C ARG A 12 0.66 -5.34 32.94
N ALA A 13 0.87 -4.16 32.36
CA ALA A 13 1.65 -3.11 32.99
C ALA A 13 1.06 -2.70 34.35
N ALA A 14 -0.27 -2.53 34.43
CA ALA A 14 -0.95 -2.22 35.68
C ALA A 14 -0.84 -3.33 36.72
N GLN A 15 -0.86 -4.61 36.31
CA GLN A 15 -0.65 -5.75 37.20
C GLN A 15 0.78 -5.77 37.75
N THR A 16 1.79 -5.51 36.92
CA THR A 16 3.18 -5.41 37.35
C THR A 16 3.37 -4.30 38.39
N THR A 17 2.79 -3.11 38.16
CA THR A 17 2.81 -2.01 39.15
C THR A 17 2.15 -2.43 40.47
N ALA A 18 0.96 -3.02 40.42
CA ALA A 18 0.25 -3.45 41.62
C ALA A 18 1.03 -4.51 42.43
N GLN A 19 1.74 -5.43 41.75
CA GLN A 19 2.60 -6.43 42.39
C GLN A 19 3.80 -5.78 43.08
N ALA A 20 4.41 -4.78 42.46
CA ALA A 20 5.50 -4.00 43.06
C ALA A 20 5.01 -3.26 44.32
N ASP A 21 3.85 -2.63 44.27
CA ASP A 21 3.25 -1.94 45.41
C ASP A 21 2.94 -2.89 46.59
N LEU A 22 2.40 -4.08 46.29
CA LEU A 22 2.17 -5.11 47.32
C LEU A 22 3.48 -5.60 47.94
N ALA A 23 4.54 -5.78 47.14
CA ALA A 23 5.85 -6.17 47.64
C ALA A 23 6.45 -5.10 48.56
N ALA A 24 6.32 -3.81 48.19
CA ALA A 24 6.72 -2.69 49.03
C ALA A 24 5.93 -2.63 50.34
N ALA A 25 4.61 -2.78 50.28
CA ALA A 25 3.74 -2.78 51.47
C ALA A 25 4.05 -3.94 52.43
N ARG A 26 4.32 -5.14 51.90
CA ARG A 26 4.74 -6.31 52.71
C ARG A 26 6.09 -6.07 53.38
N THR A 27 7.04 -5.47 52.67
CA THR A 27 8.34 -5.08 53.22
C THR A 27 8.17 -4.09 54.37
N ALA A 28 7.31 -3.08 54.20
CA ALA A 28 7.03 -2.10 55.26
C ALA A 28 6.42 -2.74 56.52
N VAL A 29 5.47 -3.68 56.36
CA VAL A 29 4.92 -4.46 57.49
C VAL A 29 6.02 -5.28 58.17
N GLY A 30 6.87 -5.97 57.40
CA GLY A 30 7.98 -6.76 57.93
C GLY A 30 9.00 -5.93 58.71
N THR A 31 9.40 -4.77 58.18
CA THR A 31 10.29 -3.82 58.86
C THR A 31 9.66 -3.27 60.13
N GLY A 32 8.38 -2.87 60.08
CA GLY A 32 7.66 -2.37 61.25
C GLY A 32 7.51 -3.42 62.37
N ALA A 33 7.18 -4.66 62.00
CA ALA A 33 7.10 -5.78 62.94
C ALA A 33 8.47 -6.17 63.51
N GLY A 34 9.51 -6.14 62.68
CA GLY A 34 10.90 -6.39 63.10
C GLY A 34 11.40 -5.35 64.10
N ALA A 35 11.11 -4.06 63.87
CA ALA A 35 11.43 -2.98 64.79
C ALA A 35 10.75 -3.15 66.16
N LEU A 36 9.49 -3.60 66.17
CA LEU A 36 8.76 -3.94 67.40
C LEU A 36 9.39 -5.14 68.14
N TYR A 37 9.86 -6.15 67.40
CA TYR A 37 10.46 -7.36 67.98
C TYR A 37 11.88 -7.14 68.55
N GLN A 38 12.66 -6.25 67.92
CA GLN A 38 14.02 -5.90 68.34
C GLN A 38 14.08 -4.80 69.42
N GLY A 39 12.94 -4.25 69.82
CA GLY A 39 12.83 -3.29 70.92
C GLY A 39 13.28 -3.84 72.28
N THR A 40 13.45 -2.95 73.26
CA THR A 40 13.91 -3.33 74.60
C THR A 40 12.91 -4.29 75.30
N PRO A 41 13.32 -5.05 76.34
CA PRO A 41 12.39 -5.89 77.10
C PRO A 41 11.15 -5.15 77.61
N VAL A 42 11.28 -3.85 77.88
CA VAL A 42 10.21 -2.96 78.30
C VAL A 42 9.26 -2.64 77.14
N ASP A 43 9.79 -2.34 75.96
CA ASP A 43 8.99 -2.11 74.74
C ASP A 43 8.17 -3.36 74.36
N ARG A 44 8.74 -4.55 74.57
CA ARG A 44 8.07 -5.85 74.31
C ARG A 44 7.03 -6.22 75.37
N ALA A 45 7.32 -5.99 76.66
CA ALA A 45 6.40 -6.29 77.76
C ALA A 45 5.14 -5.41 77.72
N VAL A 46 5.29 -4.13 77.36
CA VAL A 46 4.19 -3.17 77.24
C VAL A 46 3.34 -3.45 76.00
N ALA A 47 3.95 -3.81 74.86
CA ALA A 47 3.20 -4.26 73.67
C ALA A 47 2.43 -5.58 73.90
N ALA A 48 2.91 -6.45 74.81
CA ALA A 48 2.26 -7.71 75.21
C ALA A 48 1.27 -7.57 76.38
N GLY A 49 1.04 -6.35 76.89
CA GLY A 49 0.05 -6.08 77.95
C GLY A 49 0.47 -6.47 79.37
N TYR A 50 1.76 -6.66 79.66
CA TYR A 50 2.24 -6.97 81.00
C TYR A 50 2.64 -5.69 81.77
N PRO A 51 2.21 -5.50 83.03
CA PRO A 51 2.68 -4.41 83.86
C PRO A 51 4.08 -4.74 84.40
N ALA A 52 5.13 -4.27 83.76
CA ALA A 52 6.46 -4.28 84.35
C ALA A 52 6.51 -3.24 85.49
N GLY A 53 7.05 -3.60 86.65
CA GLY A 53 7.11 -2.77 87.87
C GLY A 53 7.99 -1.53 87.76
N THR A 54 7.63 -0.60 86.88
CA THR A 54 8.31 0.68 86.63
C THR A 54 7.54 1.85 87.22
N ASP A 55 8.26 2.93 87.54
CA ASP A 55 7.73 4.25 87.93
C ASP A 55 6.49 4.66 87.09
N PRO A 56 5.38 5.09 87.72
CA PRO A 56 4.13 5.45 87.03
C PRO A 56 4.29 6.43 85.86
N ALA A 57 5.25 7.37 85.94
CA ALA A 57 5.48 8.36 84.88
C ALA A 57 6.18 7.74 83.64
N VAL A 58 7.07 6.77 83.88
CA VAL A 58 7.79 6.02 82.84
C VAL A 58 6.85 4.98 82.20
N ALA A 59 6.01 4.32 83.00
CA ALA A 59 5.01 3.36 82.52
C ALA A 59 3.98 4.00 81.57
N GLY A 60 3.51 5.21 81.87
CA GLY A 60 2.54 5.93 81.03
C GLY A 60 3.10 6.34 79.66
N SER A 61 4.34 6.83 79.61
CA SER A 61 4.99 7.23 78.34
C SER A 61 5.31 6.03 77.44
N LEU A 62 5.72 4.90 78.03
CA LEU A 62 5.94 3.63 77.32
C LEU A 62 4.65 3.02 76.77
N ALA A 63 3.54 3.06 77.54
CA ALA A 63 2.23 2.59 77.08
C ALA A 63 1.73 3.37 75.85
N VAL A 64 1.93 4.69 75.84
CA VAL A 64 1.61 5.54 74.69
C VAL A 64 2.49 5.22 73.48
N ALA A 65 3.78 4.96 73.68
CA ALA A 65 4.70 4.58 72.61
C ALA A 65 4.33 3.22 71.98
N ALA A 66 4.04 2.21 72.80
CA ALA A 66 3.57 0.90 72.33
C ALA A 66 2.24 0.99 71.58
N GLN A 67 1.29 1.77 72.08
CA GLN A 67 0.01 1.99 71.41
C GLN A 67 0.19 2.67 70.03
N ARG A 68 1.06 3.68 69.93
CA ARG A 68 1.36 4.33 68.64
C ARG A 68 2.03 3.37 67.65
N ALA A 69 2.96 2.56 68.11
CA ALA A 69 3.64 1.58 67.27
C ALA A 69 2.67 0.47 66.81
N GLY A 70 1.76 0.03 67.68
CA GLY A 70 0.66 -0.89 67.32
C GLY A 70 -0.31 -0.28 66.30
N GLN A 71 -0.70 0.99 66.46
CA GLN A 71 -1.53 1.71 65.48
C GLN A 71 -0.82 1.87 64.13
N GLN A 72 0.49 2.14 64.13
CA GLN A 72 1.29 2.24 62.91
C GLN A 72 1.37 0.89 62.17
N LEU A 73 1.62 -0.22 62.88
CA LEU A 73 1.64 -1.55 62.29
C LEU A 73 0.25 -1.96 61.74
N ALA A 74 -0.82 -1.62 62.47
CA ALA A 74 -2.18 -1.83 62.01
C ALA A 74 -2.47 -1.06 60.70
N GLY A 75 -2.01 0.21 60.62
CA GLY A 75 -2.10 1.01 59.40
C GLY A 75 -1.36 0.38 58.21
N LEU A 76 -0.11 -0.06 58.41
CA LEU A 76 0.67 -0.74 57.37
C LEU A 76 0.01 -2.05 56.90
N THR A 77 -0.61 -2.80 57.82
CA THR A 77 -1.34 -4.03 57.52
C THR A 77 -2.56 -3.73 56.63
N VAL A 78 -3.32 -2.68 56.94
CA VAL A 78 -4.46 -2.24 56.12
C VAL A 78 -4.00 -1.81 54.73
N THR A 79 -2.87 -1.09 54.62
CA THR A 79 -2.27 -0.72 53.33
C THR A 79 -1.88 -1.96 52.52
N ALA A 80 -1.23 -2.96 53.14
CA ALA A 80 -0.87 -4.21 52.47
C ALA A 80 -2.09 -5.02 52.02
N GLN A 81 -3.15 -5.06 52.83
CA GLN A 81 -4.42 -5.70 52.44
C GLN A 81 -5.10 -4.96 51.28
N SER A 82 -5.03 -3.63 51.25
CA SER A 82 -5.55 -2.83 50.13
C SER A 82 -4.76 -3.11 48.84
N ALA A 83 -3.42 -3.13 48.92
CA ALA A 83 -2.56 -3.47 47.79
C ALA A 83 -2.83 -4.89 47.26
N ALA A 84 -3.10 -5.85 48.15
CA ALA A 84 -3.46 -7.22 47.76
C ALA A 84 -4.77 -7.27 46.93
N ARG A 85 -5.81 -6.54 47.37
CA ARG A 85 -7.06 -6.40 46.59
C ARG A 85 -6.83 -5.74 45.24
N THR A 86 -5.93 -4.76 45.16
CA THR A 86 -5.55 -4.12 43.88
C THR A 86 -4.88 -5.11 42.92
N VAL A 87 -4.02 -6.01 43.43
CA VAL A 87 -3.41 -7.09 42.62
C VAL A 87 -4.47 -8.05 42.09
N GLU A 88 -5.43 -8.46 42.92
CA GLU A 88 -6.54 -9.33 42.52
C GLU A 88 -7.40 -8.67 41.41
N ALA A 89 -7.74 -7.39 41.59
CA ALA A 89 -8.48 -6.64 40.58
C ALA A 89 -7.69 -6.47 39.27
N ALA A 90 -6.37 -6.24 39.35
CA ALA A 90 -5.51 -6.14 38.17
C ALA A 90 -5.39 -7.49 37.44
N ALA A 91 -5.27 -8.60 38.16
CA ALA A 91 -5.30 -9.95 37.58
C ALA A 91 -6.63 -10.24 36.87
N GLY A 92 -7.77 -9.82 37.45
CA GLY A 92 -9.08 -9.92 36.81
C GLY A 92 -9.19 -9.12 35.49
N ARG A 93 -8.57 -7.93 35.43
CA ARG A 93 -8.52 -7.13 34.19
C ARG A 93 -7.67 -7.81 33.11
N VAL A 94 -6.52 -8.39 33.47
CA VAL A 94 -5.70 -9.17 32.52
C VAL A 94 -6.48 -10.36 31.98
N ALA A 95 -7.13 -11.15 32.83
CA ALA A 95 -7.95 -12.28 32.40
C ALA A 95 -9.09 -11.84 31.46
N THR A 96 -9.73 -10.69 31.73
CA THR A 96 -10.76 -10.12 30.86
C THR A 96 -10.19 -9.68 29.51
N ALA A 97 -9.06 -8.99 29.50
CA ALA A 97 -8.41 -8.54 28.28
C ALA A 97 -7.92 -9.73 27.41
N GLU A 98 -7.40 -10.79 28.03
CA GLU A 98 -7.04 -12.04 27.33
C GLU A 98 -8.26 -12.74 26.72
N ALA A 99 -9.38 -12.77 27.43
CA ALA A 99 -10.63 -13.33 26.91
C ALA A 99 -11.17 -12.53 25.71
N VAL A 100 -11.08 -11.19 25.76
CA VAL A 100 -11.47 -10.29 24.66
C VAL A 100 -10.55 -10.49 23.45
N LEU A 101 -9.23 -10.58 23.65
CA LEU A 101 -8.28 -10.85 22.57
C LEU A 101 -8.51 -12.23 21.94
N ALA A 102 -8.78 -13.25 22.76
CA ALA A 102 -9.11 -14.59 22.27
C ALA A 102 -10.43 -14.60 21.48
N ALA A 103 -11.44 -13.86 21.92
CA ALA A 103 -12.70 -13.70 21.18
C ALA A 103 -12.49 -12.98 19.84
N ALA A 104 -11.71 -11.89 19.82
CA ALA A 104 -11.36 -11.17 18.61
C ALA A 104 -10.59 -12.06 17.61
N ARG A 105 -9.66 -12.90 18.09
CA ARG A 105 -8.94 -13.87 17.25
C ARG A 105 -9.86 -14.94 16.67
N ARG A 106 -10.81 -15.46 17.47
CA ARG A 106 -11.83 -16.40 16.98
C ARG A 106 -12.70 -15.77 15.91
N GLN A 107 -13.17 -14.53 16.12
CA GLN A 107 -13.98 -13.81 15.15
C GLN A 107 -13.22 -13.58 13.83
N VAL A 108 -11.93 -13.22 13.89
CA VAL A 108 -11.09 -13.12 12.69
C VAL A 108 -10.98 -14.48 11.99
N ALA A 109 -10.69 -15.56 12.73
CA ALA A 109 -10.60 -16.90 12.16
C ALA A 109 -11.92 -17.39 11.53
N GLU A 110 -13.06 -17.09 12.16
CA GLU A 110 -14.40 -17.38 11.64
C GLU A 110 -14.68 -16.58 10.36
N VAL A 111 -14.38 -15.28 10.33
CA VAL A 111 -14.54 -14.45 9.13
C VAL A 111 -13.62 -14.92 8.00
N THR A 112 -12.36 -15.24 8.29
CA THR A 112 -11.41 -15.76 7.30
C THR A 112 -11.83 -17.13 6.76
N THR A 113 -12.32 -18.02 7.63
CA THR A 113 -12.82 -19.34 7.23
C THR A 113 -14.09 -19.20 6.41
N ALA A 114 -15.04 -18.38 6.86
CA ALA A 114 -16.28 -18.13 6.12
C ALA A 114 -16.06 -17.37 4.81
N ALA A 115 -14.98 -16.59 4.68
CA ALA A 115 -14.55 -15.99 3.42
C ALA A 115 -13.94 -17.04 2.49
N ARG A 116 -13.11 -17.96 3.02
CA ARG A 116 -12.54 -19.08 2.25
C ARG A 116 -13.62 -20.07 1.79
N ASP A 117 -14.54 -20.43 2.67
CA ASP A 117 -15.64 -21.36 2.37
C ASP A 117 -16.62 -20.75 1.36
N ARG A 118 -16.85 -19.44 1.43
CA ARG A 118 -17.56 -18.74 0.35
C ARG A 118 -16.74 -18.74 -0.93
N ALA A 119 -15.43 -18.52 -0.88
CA ALA A 119 -14.57 -18.55 -2.06
C ALA A 119 -14.53 -19.94 -2.73
N THR A 120 -14.57 -21.03 -1.95
CA THR A 120 -14.57 -22.41 -2.45
C THR A 120 -15.96 -22.94 -2.81
N ALA A 121 -17.03 -22.35 -2.27
CA ALA A 121 -18.42 -22.66 -2.63
C ALA A 121 -18.95 -21.87 -3.84
N LEU A 122 -18.15 -20.94 -4.38
CA LEU A 122 -18.46 -20.31 -5.66
C LEU A 122 -18.20 -21.32 -6.78
N ASP A 123 -19.16 -21.42 -7.71
CA ASP A 123 -19.06 -22.24 -8.91
C ASP A 123 -17.75 -21.95 -9.67
N PRO A 124 -17.05 -22.94 -10.26
CA PRO A 124 -15.79 -22.69 -10.98
C PRO A 124 -15.88 -21.61 -12.06
N VAL A 125 -17.06 -21.43 -12.68
CA VAL A 125 -17.34 -20.34 -13.63
C VAL A 125 -17.41 -18.99 -12.92
N VAL A 126 -17.91 -18.97 -11.68
CA VAL A 126 -17.94 -17.78 -10.81
C VAL A 126 -16.58 -17.52 -10.17
N THR A 127 -15.73 -18.52 -9.93
CA THR A 127 -14.31 -18.31 -9.56
C THR A 127 -13.53 -17.69 -10.71
N VAL A 128 -13.79 -18.10 -11.96
CA VAL A 128 -13.24 -17.47 -13.17
C VAL A 128 -13.85 -16.09 -13.42
N ALA A 129 -15.13 -15.88 -13.08
CA ALA A 129 -15.78 -14.57 -13.17
C ALA A 129 -15.41 -13.62 -12.02
N LEU A 130 -15.08 -14.10 -10.81
CA LEU A 130 -14.55 -13.28 -9.72
C LEU A 130 -13.07 -12.99 -9.90
N ALA A 131 -12.28 -13.95 -10.39
CA ALA A 131 -10.92 -13.70 -10.89
C ALA A 131 -10.93 -12.77 -12.12
N GLY A 132 -12.05 -12.70 -12.84
CA GLY A 132 -12.31 -11.77 -13.94
C GLY A 132 -13.08 -10.49 -13.57
N LEU A 133 -13.45 -10.29 -12.30
CA LEU A 133 -14.13 -9.07 -11.80
C LEU A 133 -13.16 -8.10 -11.12
N THR A 134 -11.88 -8.41 -11.11
CA THR A 134 -10.82 -7.48 -10.77
C THR A 134 -9.75 -7.61 -11.84
N VAL A 135 -9.64 -6.57 -12.68
CA VAL A 135 -8.52 -6.36 -13.59
C VAL A 135 -8.54 -7.24 -14.85
N GLY A 136 -8.22 -6.66 -16.01
CA GLY A 136 -7.95 -7.47 -17.21
C GLY A 136 -6.83 -8.47 -16.86
N PRO A 137 -6.97 -9.77 -17.18
CA PRO A 137 -5.96 -10.73 -16.76
C PRO A 137 -4.61 -10.32 -17.33
N SER A 138 -3.64 -10.12 -16.44
CA SER A 138 -2.23 -10.17 -16.82
C SER A 138 -2.01 -11.44 -17.64
N SER A 139 -1.19 -11.36 -18.68
CA SER A 139 -0.77 -12.56 -19.42
C SER A 139 -0.21 -13.60 -18.46
N ALA A 140 -0.30 -14.89 -18.80
CA ALA A 140 0.31 -15.95 -17.99
C ALA A 140 1.81 -15.68 -17.75
N ASP A 141 2.48 -15.07 -18.72
CA ASP A 141 3.89 -14.65 -18.62
C ASP A 141 4.10 -13.55 -17.58
N GLN A 142 3.20 -12.56 -17.51
CA GLN A 142 3.26 -11.51 -16.49
C GLN A 142 3.00 -12.10 -15.10
N GLN A 143 2.01 -12.98 -14.95
CA GLN A 143 1.74 -13.65 -13.66
C GLN A 143 2.93 -14.51 -13.21
N ALA A 144 3.61 -15.18 -14.15
CA ALA A 144 4.82 -15.94 -13.87
C ALA A 144 5.97 -15.01 -13.42
N THR A 145 6.14 -13.87 -14.08
CA THR A 145 7.15 -12.85 -13.72
C THR A 145 6.88 -12.29 -12.32
N ASP A 146 5.66 -11.86 -12.05
CA ASP A 146 5.20 -11.36 -10.77
C ASP A 146 5.42 -12.40 -9.64
N GLY A 147 5.04 -13.65 -9.92
CA GLY A 147 5.20 -14.77 -9.00
C GLY A 147 6.66 -15.08 -8.70
N ALA A 148 7.52 -15.11 -9.73
CA ALA A 148 8.94 -15.38 -9.58
C ALA A 148 9.67 -14.28 -8.79
N ALA A 149 9.39 -13.02 -9.08
CA ALA A 149 9.98 -11.88 -8.35
C ALA A 149 9.55 -11.87 -6.88
N ARG A 150 8.26 -12.12 -6.59
CA ARG A 150 7.76 -12.24 -5.22
C ARG A 150 8.42 -13.40 -4.46
N ALA A 151 8.54 -14.55 -5.10
CA ALA A 151 9.20 -15.72 -4.51
C ALA A 151 10.69 -15.45 -4.23
N ALA A 152 11.39 -14.80 -5.16
CA ALA A 152 12.79 -14.41 -4.98
C ALA A 152 12.97 -13.45 -3.80
N TRP A 153 12.07 -12.47 -3.64
CA TRP A 153 12.07 -11.55 -2.50
C TRP A 153 11.84 -12.29 -1.17
N GLN A 154 10.85 -13.18 -1.11
CA GLN A 154 10.58 -14.00 0.07
C GLN A 154 11.78 -14.89 0.44
N ALA A 155 12.40 -15.53 -0.56
CA ALA A 155 13.59 -16.35 -0.37
C ALA A 155 14.76 -15.52 0.17
N ARG A 156 14.96 -14.29 -0.32
CA ARG A 156 15.99 -13.38 0.19
C ARG A 156 15.78 -13.04 1.67
N LEU A 157 14.56 -12.67 2.07
CA LEU A 157 14.26 -12.37 3.48
C LEU A 157 14.43 -13.60 4.38
N ALA A 158 14.04 -14.77 3.90
CA ALA A 158 14.25 -16.03 4.61
C ALA A 158 15.74 -16.34 4.77
N ALA A 159 16.55 -16.11 3.75
CA ALA A 159 17.99 -16.34 3.79
C ALA A 159 18.71 -15.40 4.77
N LEU A 160 18.34 -14.11 4.80
CA LEU A 160 18.83 -13.16 5.81
C LEU A 160 18.48 -13.63 7.22
N THR A 161 17.24 -14.04 7.43
CA THR A 161 16.76 -14.55 8.74
C THR A 161 17.50 -15.83 9.15
N ALA A 162 17.71 -16.77 8.22
CA ALA A 162 18.44 -18.01 8.47
C ALA A 162 19.92 -17.77 8.81
N ALA A 163 20.51 -16.72 8.23
CA ALA A 163 21.87 -16.26 8.57
C ALA A 163 21.94 -15.50 9.91
N GLY A 164 20.82 -15.35 10.64
CA GLY A 164 20.77 -14.60 11.90
C GLY A 164 20.89 -13.09 11.74
N ILE A 165 20.66 -12.57 10.52
CA ILE A 165 20.74 -11.14 10.24
C ILE A 165 19.43 -10.46 10.67
N THR A 166 19.54 -9.54 11.61
CA THR A 166 18.46 -8.59 11.93
C THR A 166 18.59 -7.38 11.01
N LEU A 167 17.49 -7.03 10.32
CA LEU A 167 17.47 -5.85 9.44
C LEU A 167 17.69 -4.56 10.26
N PRO A 168 18.65 -3.70 9.87
CA PRO A 168 18.87 -2.42 10.54
C PRO A 168 17.75 -1.42 10.19
N THR A 169 17.48 -0.45 11.06
CA THR A 169 16.59 0.67 10.72
C THR A 169 17.27 1.64 9.76
N ALA A 170 16.49 2.45 9.06
CA ALA A 170 17.00 3.54 8.22
C ALA A 170 17.83 4.56 9.02
N GLN A 171 17.55 4.72 10.32
CA GLN A 171 18.35 5.57 11.20
C GLN A 171 19.70 4.93 11.52
N GLN A 172 19.74 3.65 11.88
CA GLN A 172 20.99 2.93 12.15
C GLN A 172 21.94 2.95 10.95
N LEU A 173 21.39 2.83 9.73
CA LEU A 173 22.16 2.92 8.48
C LEU A 173 22.72 4.32 8.20
N ARG A 174 22.09 5.38 8.72
CA ARG A 174 22.57 6.77 8.56
C ARG A 174 23.62 7.13 9.60
N ASP A 175 23.48 6.58 10.79
CA ASP A 175 24.35 6.85 11.94
C ASP A 175 25.57 5.90 11.98
N ASP A 176 25.71 5.00 10.99
CA ASP A 176 26.70 3.90 10.96
C ASP A 176 26.67 2.98 12.20
N ASP A 177 25.54 2.94 12.92
CA ASP A 177 25.31 2.13 14.13
C ASP A 177 24.70 0.77 13.76
N LEU A 178 25.48 -0.05 13.06
CA LEU A 178 24.99 -1.31 12.49
C LEU A 178 24.93 -2.45 13.53
N PRO A 179 23.85 -3.26 13.52
CA PRO A 179 23.79 -4.51 14.28
C PRO A 179 24.98 -5.44 13.99
N GLY A 180 25.34 -6.26 14.98
CA GLY A 180 26.44 -7.23 14.84
C GLY A 180 26.25 -8.16 13.63
N GLY A 181 27.32 -8.35 12.85
CA GLY A 181 27.30 -9.14 11.62
C GLY A 181 27.02 -8.34 10.35
N LEU A 182 26.74 -7.04 10.47
CA LEU A 182 26.60 -6.12 9.35
C LEU A 182 27.80 -5.18 9.24
N THR A 183 28.07 -4.77 8.01
CA THR A 183 29.08 -3.76 7.66
C THR A 183 28.49 -2.76 6.67
N PRO A 184 29.03 -1.55 6.50
CA PRO A 184 28.58 -0.66 5.45
C PRO A 184 28.75 -1.33 4.08
N ALA A 185 27.72 -1.31 3.23
CA ALA A 185 27.83 -1.81 1.88
C ALA A 185 28.85 -0.98 1.09
N ARG A 186 29.54 -1.62 0.14
CA ARG A 186 30.53 -0.97 -0.71
C ARG A 186 30.20 -1.19 -2.18
N ASP A 187 30.43 -0.17 -2.99
CA ASP A 187 30.29 -0.28 -4.44
C ASP A 187 31.51 -0.99 -5.06
N ALA A 188 31.52 -1.14 -6.38
CA ALA A 188 32.60 -1.80 -7.11
C ALA A 188 33.98 -1.11 -6.94
N SER A 189 34.00 0.16 -6.55
CA SER A 189 35.23 0.91 -6.25
C SER A 189 35.69 0.79 -4.79
N GLY A 190 34.89 0.14 -3.94
CA GLY A 190 35.13 0.02 -2.50
C GLY A 190 34.63 1.19 -1.68
N ALA A 191 33.96 2.18 -2.28
CA ALA A 191 33.37 3.32 -1.57
C ALA A 191 32.09 2.88 -0.83
N PRO A 192 31.81 3.40 0.38
CA PRO A 192 30.57 3.11 1.08
C PRO A 192 29.35 3.52 0.24
N VAL A 193 28.30 2.69 0.25
CA VAL A 193 26.99 3.00 -0.35
C VAL A 193 26.08 3.52 0.78
N PRO A 194 25.79 4.83 0.84
CA PRO A 194 25.06 5.42 1.96
C PRO A 194 23.66 4.82 2.13
N GLY A 195 23.27 4.52 3.37
CA GLY A 195 21.94 3.97 3.66
C GLY A 195 21.77 2.49 3.30
N VAL A 196 22.86 1.74 3.10
CA VAL A 196 22.83 0.31 2.75
C VAL A 196 23.89 -0.44 3.56
N ALA A 197 23.48 -1.53 4.21
CA ALA A 197 24.40 -2.44 4.88
C ALA A 197 24.73 -3.64 3.98
N ALA A 198 25.77 -4.36 4.34
CA ALA A 198 26.16 -5.63 3.78
C ALA A 198 26.27 -6.67 4.90
N GLY A 199 25.74 -7.86 4.65
CA GLY A 199 25.83 -9.02 5.53
C GLY A 199 26.37 -10.23 4.77
N VAL A 200 26.67 -11.31 5.48
CA VAL A 200 27.14 -12.56 4.88
C VAL A 200 26.06 -13.62 4.96
N VAL A 201 25.65 -14.16 3.81
CA VAL A 201 24.70 -15.27 3.69
C VAL A 201 25.38 -16.35 2.87
N ASP A 202 25.48 -17.57 3.43
CA ASP A 202 26.13 -18.72 2.78
C ASP A 202 27.53 -18.42 2.20
N GLY A 203 28.30 -17.56 2.89
CA GLY A 203 29.64 -17.15 2.48
C GLY A 203 29.69 -16.05 1.40
N ALA A 204 28.54 -15.59 0.90
CA ALA A 204 28.45 -14.47 -0.03
C ALA A 204 28.10 -13.17 0.70
N VAL A 205 28.76 -12.07 0.31
CA VAL A 205 28.41 -10.73 0.77
C VAL A 205 27.17 -10.27 0.01
N VAL A 206 26.08 -10.00 0.72
CA VAL A 206 24.80 -9.56 0.15
C VAL A 206 24.38 -8.21 0.71
N PRO A 207 23.75 -7.34 -0.09
CA PRO A 207 23.17 -6.11 0.42
C PRO A 207 22.04 -6.42 1.40
N VAL A 208 21.94 -5.64 2.48
CA VAL A 208 20.91 -5.75 3.50
C VAL A 208 20.14 -4.43 3.51
N PRO A 209 18.86 -4.44 3.07
CA PRO A 209 18.03 -3.24 3.08
C PRO A 209 17.68 -2.85 4.51
N SER A 210 17.20 -1.62 4.70
CA SER A 210 16.61 -1.23 5.98
C SER A 210 15.32 -2.00 6.26
N ALA A 211 14.92 -2.08 7.52
CA ALA A 211 13.65 -2.67 7.92
C ALA A 211 12.44 -1.99 7.23
N GLU A 212 12.49 -0.67 7.07
CA GLU A 212 11.49 0.14 6.38
C GLU A 212 11.45 -0.17 4.88
N ALA A 213 12.59 -0.24 4.21
CA ALA A 213 12.66 -0.61 2.80
C ALA A 213 12.16 -2.04 2.57
N ALA A 214 12.50 -2.99 3.46
CA ALA A 214 11.98 -4.35 3.38
C ALA A 214 10.46 -4.43 3.60
N ALA A 215 9.91 -3.60 4.49
CA ALA A 215 8.47 -3.48 4.69
C ALA A 215 7.77 -2.90 3.45
N ALA A 216 8.32 -1.82 2.86
CA ALA A 216 7.78 -1.18 1.66
C ALA A 216 7.74 -2.15 0.47
N VAL A 217 8.83 -2.87 0.20
CA VAL A 217 8.89 -3.87 -0.88
C VAL A 217 7.91 -5.01 -0.64
N SER A 218 7.79 -5.49 0.61
CA SER A 218 6.83 -6.54 0.95
C SER A 218 5.38 -6.08 0.76
N PHE A 219 5.08 -4.82 1.09
CA PHE A 219 3.78 -4.21 0.83
C PHE A 219 3.53 -4.01 -0.68
N ALA A 220 4.53 -3.61 -1.45
CA ALA A 220 4.45 -3.49 -2.90
C ALA A 220 4.08 -4.82 -3.56
N PHE A 221 4.74 -5.93 -3.16
CA PHE A 221 4.36 -7.27 -3.63
C PHE A 221 2.94 -7.69 -3.22
N ALA A 222 2.42 -7.17 -2.11
CA ALA A 222 1.02 -7.40 -1.70
C ALA A 222 0.02 -6.61 -2.54
N GLN A 223 0.47 -5.59 -3.30
CA GLN A 223 -0.38 -4.82 -4.21
C GLN A 223 -0.44 -5.40 -5.63
N LEU A 224 0.33 -6.45 -5.95
CA LEU A 224 0.30 -7.04 -7.30
C LEU A 224 -1.12 -7.41 -7.72
N GLY A 225 -1.51 -7.00 -8.92
CA GLY A 225 -2.86 -7.18 -9.45
C GLY A 225 -3.88 -6.14 -8.96
N THR A 226 -3.51 -5.16 -8.12
CA THR A 226 -4.39 -4.02 -7.84
C THR A 226 -4.64 -3.24 -9.15
N PRO A 227 -5.89 -2.87 -9.49
CA PRO A 227 -6.17 -2.14 -10.72
C PRO A 227 -5.40 -0.83 -10.82
N TYR A 228 -4.94 -0.49 -12.02
CA TYR A 228 -4.46 0.86 -12.31
C TYR A 228 -5.64 1.83 -12.38
N LEU A 229 -5.54 2.95 -11.68
CA LEU A 229 -6.50 4.05 -11.73
C LEU A 229 -5.74 5.37 -11.65
N ALA A 230 -5.79 6.18 -12.70
CA ALA A 230 -5.19 7.52 -12.71
C ALA A 230 -5.69 8.37 -11.52
N GLY A 231 -4.77 8.95 -10.75
CA GLY A 231 -5.06 9.67 -9.51
C GLY A 231 -5.50 8.79 -8.33
N GLY A 232 -5.44 7.46 -8.47
CA GLY A 232 -5.89 6.51 -7.46
C GLY A 232 -4.86 6.30 -6.35
N THR A 233 -5.34 6.12 -5.12
CA THR A 233 -4.51 5.93 -3.91
C THR A 233 -5.06 4.84 -2.98
N SER A 234 -5.84 3.88 -3.51
CA SER A 234 -6.62 2.94 -2.68
C SER A 234 -6.59 1.50 -3.21
N THR A 235 -7.08 0.55 -2.41
CA THR A 235 -7.17 -0.86 -2.82
C THR A 235 -8.14 -1.12 -3.97
N THR A 236 -9.02 -0.16 -4.31
CA THR A 236 -9.89 -0.26 -5.49
C THR A 236 -9.23 0.29 -6.76
N GLY A 237 -8.06 0.91 -6.65
CA GLY A 237 -7.27 1.41 -7.77
C GLY A 237 -6.18 2.39 -7.34
N VAL A 238 -5.00 2.26 -7.96
CA VAL A 238 -3.82 3.10 -7.70
C VAL A 238 -3.21 3.60 -9.01
N ASP A 239 -2.63 4.80 -9.02
CA ASP A 239 -1.64 5.18 -10.05
C ASP A 239 -0.22 4.98 -9.54
N CYS A 240 0.79 5.27 -10.37
CA CYS A 240 2.20 5.05 -10.03
C CYS A 240 2.63 5.83 -8.78
N ALA A 241 2.29 7.12 -8.69
CA ALA A 241 2.60 7.96 -7.54
C ALA A 241 1.84 7.50 -6.29
N GLY A 242 0.55 7.20 -6.42
CA GLY A 242 -0.31 6.72 -5.35
C GLY A 242 0.10 5.35 -4.82
N LEU A 243 0.57 4.45 -5.67
CA LEU A 243 1.17 3.19 -5.24
C LEU A 243 2.41 3.45 -4.40
N ALA A 244 3.36 4.26 -4.90
CA ALA A 244 4.60 4.58 -4.19
C ALA A 244 4.32 5.19 -2.81
N ASP A 245 3.42 6.17 -2.72
CA ASP A 245 3.04 6.79 -1.44
C ASP A 245 2.35 5.80 -0.50
N THR A 246 1.46 4.95 -1.02
CA THR A 246 0.75 3.94 -0.22
C THR A 246 1.71 2.93 0.41
N VAL A 247 2.65 2.38 -0.38
CA VAL A 247 3.57 1.34 0.11
C VAL A 247 4.59 1.90 1.10
N TRP A 248 5.07 3.13 0.88
CA TRP A 248 6.00 3.78 1.80
C TRP A 248 5.31 4.32 3.05
N THR A 249 4.06 4.79 2.95
CA THR A 249 3.25 5.16 4.13
C THR A 249 3.01 3.95 5.01
N ALA A 250 2.74 2.78 4.43
CA ALA A 250 2.64 1.53 5.19
C ALA A 250 3.96 1.13 5.87
N ALA A 251 5.10 1.56 5.32
CA ALA A 251 6.44 1.42 5.90
C ALA A 251 6.86 2.60 6.80
N GLY A 252 5.96 3.55 7.08
CA GLY A 252 6.18 4.66 8.00
C GLY A 252 6.73 5.96 7.39
N THR A 253 6.81 6.07 6.06
CA THR A 253 7.28 7.29 5.36
C THR A 253 6.24 7.79 4.36
N ALA A 254 5.65 8.97 4.59
CA ALA A 254 4.79 9.60 3.60
C ALA A 254 5.63 10.29 2.53
N LEU A 255 5.31 10.08 1.25
CA LEU A 255 6.07 10.62 0.12
C LEU A 255 5.38 11.82 -0.54
N GLY A 256 4.05 11.86 -0.48
CA GLY A 256 3.24 12.84 -1.20
C GLY A 256 2.62 12.26 -2.46
N ALA A 257 1.54 12.90 -2.93
CA ALA A 257 0.66 12.33 -3.94
C ALA A 257 1.14 12.51 -5.40
N ASP A 258 2.21 13.27 -5.65
CA ASP A 258 2.70 13.60 -6.99
C ASP A 258 4.19 13.29 -7.18
N LEU A 259 4.58 12.94 -8.41
CA LEU A 259 5.94 12.51 -8.74
C LEU A 259 7.02 13.55 -8.41
N ALA A 260 6.73 14.85 -8.54
CA ALA A 260 7.71 15.89 -8.27
C ALA A 260 8.03 15.98 -6.77
N THR A 261 7.00 15.94 -5.92
CA THR A 261 7.18 15.88 -4.46
C THR A 261 7.99 14.64 -4.07
N GLN A 262 7.65 13.47 -4.62
CA GLN A 262 8.37 12.23 -4.34
C GLN A 262 9.84 12.32 -4.77
N TRP A 263 10.11 12.76 -6.01
CA TRP A 263 11.46 12.91 -6.54
C TRP A 263 12.35 13.81 -5.68
N THR A 264 11.79 14.90 -5.13
CA THR A 264 12.58 15.88 -4.37
C THR A 264 12.95 15.43 -2.95
N GLY A 265 12.33 14.37 -2.42
CA GLY A 265 12.45 13.98 -1.00
C GLY A 265 13.64 13.08 -0.63
N GLY A 266 14.17 12.31 -1.57
CA GLY A 266 15.21 11.30 -1.30
C GLY A 266 16.54 11.58 -2.00
N SER A 267 17.64 10.99 -1.53
CA SER A 267 18.96 11.13 -2.16
C SER A 267 19.02 10.39 -3.49
N VAL A 268 19.54 11.02 -4.54
CA VAL A 268 19.70 10.41 -5.87
C VAL A 268 20.62 9.20 -5.81
N VAL A 269 20.20 8.10 -6.45
CA VAL A 269 20.93 6.84 -6.57
C VAL A 269 21.06 6.46 -8.05
N PRO A 270 22.29 6.29 -8.58
CA PRO A 270 22.49 5.80 -9.94
C PRO A 270 22.02 4.34 -10.08
N GLY A 271 21.63 3.95 -11.30
CA GLY A 271 21.02 2.65 -11.60
C GLY A 271 21.79 1.44 -11.07
N ASP A 272 23.12 1.47 -11.13
CA ASP A 272 24.03 0.41 -10.66
C ASP A 272 24.10 0.28 -9.13
N ARG A 273 23.58 1.27 -8.40
CA ARG A 273 23.52 1.30 -6.93
C ARG A 273 22.11 1.20 -6.37
N LEU A 274 21.09 1.06 -7.23
CA LEU A 274 19.71 0.87 -6.81
C LEU A 274 19.59 -0.36 -5.92
N GLN A 275 18.93 -0.19 -4.79
CA GLN A 275 18.63 -1.24 -3.83
C GLN A 275 17.13 -1.45 -3.72
N ALA A 276 16.75 -2.57 -3.12
CA ALA A 276 15.36 -2.87 -2.80
C ALA A 276 14.77 -1.73 -1.92
N GLY A 277 13.65 -1.16 -2.38
CA GLY A 277 12.97 -0.02 -1.76
C GLY A 277 13.23 1.32 -2.47
N ASP A 278 14.35 1.50 -3.17
CA ASP A 278 14.60 2.76 -3.89
C ASP A 278 13.47 3.04 -4.91
N LEU A 279 13.03 4.29 -5.01
CA LEU A 279 12.07 4.69 -6.05
C LEU A 279 12.81 4.97 -7.34
N VAL A 280 12.30 4.47 -8.46
CA VAL A 280 12.90 4.63 -9.78
C VAL A 280 11.90 5.32 -10.66
N PHE A 281 12.32 6.41 -11.30
CA PHE A 281 11.45 7.25 -12.09
C PHE A 281 11.68 7.04 -13.58
N GLY A 282 10.58 6.87 -14.33
CA GLY A 282 10.56 7.01 -15.77
C GLY A 282 10.54 8.50 -16.14
N VAL A 283 11.23 8.86 -17.22
CA VAL A 283 11.23 10.22 -17.76
C VAL A 283 10.80 10.23 -19.22
N ASP A 284 10.06 11.25 -19.60
CA ASP A 284 9.60 11.48 -20.98
C ASP A 284 9.70 12.98 -21.32
N ASP A 285 10.02 13.29 -22.57
CA ASP A 285 10.26 14.67 -23.02
C ASP A 285 9.00 15.56 -22.91
N LEU A 286 7.80 14.96 -22.95
CA LEU A 286 6.51 15.66 -22.89
C LEU A 286 5.98 15.79 -21.45
N THR A 287 6.11 14.73 -20.64
CA THR A 287 5.56 14.71 -19.26
C THR A 287 6.59 15.07 -18.19
N GLY A 288 7.90 15.03 -18.50
CA GLY A 288 8.97 15.20 -17.53
C GLY A 288 9.15 13.92 -16.71
N LEU A 289 8.70 13.90 -15.45
CA LEU A 289 8.57 12.66 -14.69
C LEU A 289 7.30 11.94 -15.14
N ASP A 290 7.45 10.72 -15.66
CA ASP A 290 6.35 10.00 -16.32
C ASP A 290 5.81 8.80 -15.53
N ASP A 291 6.68 8.10 -14.82
CA ASP A 291 6.33 6.91 -14.05
C ASP A 291 7.19 6.82 -12.80
N VAL A 292 6.74 6.05 -11.81
CA VAL A 292 7.54 5.66 -10.66
C VAL A 292 7.28 4.22 -10.27
N GLY A 293 8.36 3.46 -10.08
CA GLY A 293 8.33 2.10 -9.56
C GLY A 293 9.18 1.94 -8.31
N ILE A 294 8.87 0.94 -7.48
CA ILE A 294 9.66 0.56 -6.32
C ILE A 294 10.63 -0.53 -6.72
N SER A 295 11.93 -0.26 -6.66
CA SER A 295 12.97 -1.24 -6.94
C SER A 295 12.84 -2.45 -6.01
N VAL A 296 12.84 -3.65 -6.59
CA VAL A 296 12.85 -4.91 -5.84
C VAL A 296 14.17 -5.67 -6.02
N GLY A 297 15.16 -5.02 -6.63
CA GLY A 297 16.45 -5.60 -7.00
C GLY A 297 16.41 -6.35 -8.33
N ALA A 298 17.57 -6.87 -8.74
CA ALA A 298 17.74 -7.65 -9.98
C ALA A 298 17.24 -6.96 -11.26
N GLY A 299 17.25 -5.62 -11.30
CA GLY A 299 16.79 -4.85 -12.46
C GLY A 299 15.28 -4.75 -12.58
N LEU A 300 14.53 -5.04 -11.52
CA LEU A 300 13.06 -5.07 -11.51
C LEU A 300 12.48 -4.01 -10.57
N VAL A 301 11.28 -3.55 -10.92
CA VAL A 301 10.43 -2.68 -10.10
C VAL A 301 9.03 -3.25 -9.96
N VAL A 302 8.35 -2.92 -8.87
CA VAL A 302 6.89 -3.00 -8.78
C VAL A 302 6.33 -1.61 -9.11
N THR A 303 5.45 -1.51 -10.10
CA THR A 303 4.81 -0.25 -10.53
C THR A 303 3.32 -0.46 -10.81
N ALA A 304 2.52 0.60 -10.64
CA ALA A 304 1.15 0.64 -11.13
C ALA A 304 1.17 1.07 -12.59
N SER A 305 1.17 0.08 -13.49
CA SER A 305 1.33 0.32 -14.92
C SER A 305 -0.02 0.57 -15.58
N ALA A 306 -0.14 1.71 -16.24
CA ALA A 306 -1.29 1.97 -17.12
C ALA A 306 -1.34 0.97 -18.29
N ALA A 307 -0.18 0.55 -18.83
CA ALA A 307 -0.09 -0.45 -19.89
C ALA A 307 -0.53 -1.85 -19.46
N ALA A 308 -0.17 -2.27 -18.25
CA ALA A 308 -0.61 -3.54 -17.69
C ALA A 308 -2.00 -3.48 -17.03
N HIS A 309 -2.58 -2.28 -16.93
CA HIS A 309 -3.84 -1.98 -16.25
C HIS A 309 -3.86 -2.35 -14.77
N GLN A 310 -2.70 -2.56 -14.16
CA GLN A 310 -2.58 -3.07 -12.81
C GLN A 310 -1.18 -2.83 -12.24
N VAL A 311 -1.05 -3.10 -10.95
CA VAL A 311 0.26 -3.22 -10.31
C VAL A 311 0.95 -4.50 -10.76
N VAL A 312 2.11 -4.36 -11.37
CA VAL A 312 2.92 -5.45 -11.94
C VAL A 312 4.38 -5.32 -11.56
N VAL A 313 5.12 -6.41 -11.73
CA VAL A 313 6.58 -6.38 -11.82
C VAL A 313 6.99 -6.07 -13.27
N SER A 314 7.81 -5.04 -13.44
CA SER A 314 8.40 -4.68 -14.73
C SER A 314 9.92 -4.48 -14.61
N THR A 315 10.59 -4.40 -15.75
CA THR A 315 12.02 -4.06 -15.81
C THR A 315 12.23 -2.57 -15.53
N LEU A 316 13.37 -2.24 -14.91
CA LEU A 316 13.82 -0.86 -14.81
C LEU A 316 13.88 -0.22 -16.21
N PRO A 317 13.54 1.09 -16.32
CA PRO A 317 13.83 1.86 -17.52
C PRO A 317 15.32 1.83 -17.88
N GLU A 318 15.64 1.93 -19.17
CA GLU A 318 17.03 2.06 -19.60
C GLU A 318 17.66 3.35 -19.01
N GLY A 319 18.88 3.24 -18.48
CA GLY A 319 19.54 4.37 -17.82
C GLY A 319 18.90 4.79 -16.49
N ALA A 320 18.08 3.93 -15.88
CA ALA A 320 17.36 4.20 -14.64
C ALA A 320 18.21 4.92 -13.59
N THR A 321 17.63 6.00 -13.09
CA THR A 321 18.10 6.72 -11.90
C THR A 321 16.94 6.78 -10.92
N GLY A 322 17.24 6.71 -9.64
CA GLY A 322 16.22 6.70 -8.60
C GLY A 322 16.60 7.55 -7.42
N ILE A 323 15.79 7.45 -6.37
CA ILE A 323 16.08 8.03 -5.07
C ILE A 323 16.00 6.97 -3.98
N ARG A 324 16.83 7.13 -2.96
CA ARG A 324 16.75 6.36 -1.72
C ARG A 324 15.85 7.09 -0.74
N VAL A 325 14.65 6.55 -0.52
CA VAL A 325 13.65 7.14 0.39
C VAL A 325 14.16 7.23 1.83
N THR A 326 14.90 6.23 2.28
CA THR A 326 15.44 6.13 3.65
C THR A 326 16.64 7.05 3.89
N LEU A 327 17.10 7.76 2.86
CA LEU A 327 18.22 8.69 2.93
C LEU A 327 17.77 10.07 2.42
N PRO A 328 17.45 11.02 3.32
CA PRO A 328 16.98 12.35 2.94
C PRO A 328 17.95 13.06 2.00
N ALA A 329 17.42 13.77 1.01
CA ALA A 329 18.25 14.60 0.14
C ALA A 329 18.86 15.78 0.93
N ALA A 330 20.14 16.08 0.71
CA ALA A 330 20.79 17.25 1.32
C ALA A 330 20.18 18.57 0.81
N THR A 331 19.76 18.58 -0.45
CA THR A 331 18.99 19.64 -1.11
C THR A 331 17.94 18.99 -2.00
N PRO A 332 16.77 19.64 -2.24
CA PRO A 332 15.77 19.12 -3.17
C PRO A 332 16.40 18.81 -4.54
N ASN A 333 16.09 17.65 -5.09
CA ASN A 333 16.59 17.24 -6.39
C ASN A 333 16.03 18.16 -7.49
N ALA A 334 16.87 18.53 -8.46
CA ALA A 334 16.40 19.23 -9.65
C ALA A 334 15.46 18.31 -10.44
N LEU A 335 14.33 18.83 -10.90
CA LEU A 335 13.43 18.06 -11.76
C LEU A 335 14.12 17.75 -13.09
N PRO A 336 13.94 16.55 -13.64
CA PRO A 336 14.40 16.24 -14.99
C PRO A 336 13.82 17.24 -16.00
N PRO A 337 14.58 17.59 -17.04
CA PRO A 337 14.06 18.44 -18.12
C PRO A 337 12.88 17.74 -18.79
N GLY A 338 11.80 18.50 -19.01
CA GLY A 338 10.61 18.08 -19.72
C GLY A 338 9.77 19.29 -20.11
N THR A 339 8.99 19.18 -21.18
CA THR A 339 8.14 20.29 -21.65
C THR A 339 6.87 20.46 -20.80
N GLY A 340 6.53 19.47 -19.95
CA GLY A 340 5.64 19.59 -18.79
C GLY A 340 4.18 19.95 -19.08
N THR A 341 3.74 19.86 -20.34
CA THR A 341 2.37 20.21 -20.74
C THR A 341 1.37 19.08 -20.48
N LEU A 342 1.86 17.86 -20.20
CA LEU A 342 1.05 16.66 -20.06
C LEU A 342 1.26 15.96 -18.72
N PRO A 343 0.21 15.34 -18.15
CA PRO A 343 0.34 14.52 -16.95
C PRO A 343 1.12 13.24 -17.26
N ALA A 344 1.82 12.75 -16.23
CA ALA A 344 2.47 11.44 -16.20
C ALA A 344 1.55 10.30 -16.69
N THR A 345 2.10 9.39 -17.49
CA THR A 345 1.35 8.25 -18.03
C THR A 345 1.43 6.99 -17.18
N CYS A 346 2.32 6.95 -16.18
CA CYS A 346 2.59 5.78 -15.34
C CYS A 346 2.91 4.52 -16.16
N GLY A 347 3.84 4.66 -17.11
CA GLY A 347 4.23 3.57 -18.00
C GLY A 347 3.10 3.13 -18.93
N GLY A 348 2.18 4.04 -19.25
CA GLY A 348 1.15 3.83 -20.26
C GLY A 348 1.81 3.72 -21.64
N PRO A 349 1.30 2.87 -22.53
CA PRO A 349 1.84 2.83 -23.86
C PRO A 349 1.56 4.19 -24.51
N SER A 350 2.59 4.84 -25.05
CA SER A 350 2.37 5.77 -26.14
C SER A 350 1.50 5.07 -27.18
N ALA A 351 0.58 5.78 -27.85
CA ALA A 351 -0.35 5.20 -28.81
C ALA A 351 0.28 4.05 -29.59
N PRO A 352 -0.40 2.91 -29.80
CA PRO A 352 0.05 1.97 -30.80
C PRO A 352 -0.06 2.68 -32.15
N VAL A 353 0.99 3.40 -32.54
CA VAL A 353 1.25 3.77 -33.93
C VAL A 353 1.83 2.52 -34.59
N THR A 354 1.18 1.37 -34.46
CA THR A 354 1.44 0.33 -35.42
C THR A 354 0.86 0.86 -36.72
N ALA A 355 1.72 1.18 -37.68
CA ALA A 355 1.33 1.49 -39.05
C ALA A 355 0.47 0.38 -39.70
N VAL A 356 0.33 -0.76 -39.02
CA VAL A 356 -0.49 -1.91 -39.40
C VAL A 356 -1.72 -1.97 -38.49
N PRO A 357 -2.93 -1.79 -39.03
CA PRO A 357 -4.15 -1.95 -38.27
C PRO A 357 -4.33 -3.39 -37.76
N VAL A 358 -4.79 -3.52 -36.51
CA VAL A 358 -5.02 -4.81 -35.82
C VAL A 358 -6.44 -5.32 -36.05
N ASP A 359 -6.63 -6.64 -35.93
CA ASP A 359 -7.97 -7.25 -35.96
C ASP A 359 -8.72 -6.88 -34.67
N PRO A 360 -9.89 -6.21 -34.77
CA PRO A 360 -10.67 -5.84 -33.59
C PRO A 360 -11.40 -7.02 -32.93
N ALA A 361 -11.44 -8.20 -33.57
CA ALA A 361 -12.15 -9.36 -33.04
C ALA A 361 -11.57 -9.89 -31.73
N TRP A 362 -12.44 -10.16 -30.75
CA TRP A 362 -12.04 -10.71 -29.46
C TRP A 362 -13.12 -11.61 -28.84
N GLY A 363 -12.70 -12.48 -27.93
CA GLY A 363 -13.60 -13.34 -27.15
C GLY A 363 -14.36 -14.40 -27.96
N GLY A 364 -14.01 -14.62 -29.23
CA GLY A 364 -14.71 -15.58 -30.11
C GLY A 364 -16.11 -15.12 -30.54
N TRP A 365 -16.45 -13.84 -30.31
CA TRP A 365 -17.75 -13.28 -30.65
C TRP A 365 -17.79 -12.78 -32.09
N SER A 366 -19.00 -12.59 -32.61
CA SER A 366 -19.21 -11.84 -33.85
C SER A 366 -19.47 -10.36 -33.53
N ASN A 367 -19.09 -9.48 -34.46
CA ASN A 367 -19.30 -8.04 -34.35
C ASN A 367 -20.77 -7.68 -34.01
N GLY A 368 -20.95 -6.88 -32.95
CA GLY A 368 -22.26 -6.46 -32.43
C GLY A 368 -23.03 -7.56 -31.68
N ARG A 369 -22.43 -8.73 -31.44
CA ARG A 369 -23.04 -9.88 -30.74
C ARG A 369 -22.25 -10.26 -29.49
N ILE A 370 -21.65 -9.27 -28.85
CA ILE A 370 -20.94 -9.42 -27.57
C ILE A 370 -21.98 -9.31 -26.44
N PRO A 371 -22.04 -10.27 -25.51
CA PRO A 371 -22.90 -10.15 -24.33
C PRO A 371 -22.55 -8.88 -23.54
N THR A 372 -23.54 -8.06 -23.19
CA THR A 372 -23.27 -6.82 -22.44
C THR A 372 -22.69 -7.08 -21.05
N SER A 373 -22.89 -8.29 -20.49
CA SER A 373 -22.29 -8.74 -19.24
C SER A 373 -20.76 -8.89 -19.31
N THR A 374 -20.17 -8.90 -20.51
CA THR A 374 -18.71 -8.95 -20.72
C THR A 374 -18.13 -7.59 -21.09
N LEU A 375 -18.93 -6.53 -21.06
CA LEU A 375 -18.52 -5.15 -21.34
C LEU A 375 -18.55 -4.31 -20.05
N CYS A 376 -17.69 -3.30 -19.98
CA CYS A 376 -17.59 -2.42 -18.84
C CYS A 376 -18.32 -1.09 -19.08
N PRO A 377 -19.09 -0.60 -18.09
CA PRO A 377 -19.78 0.68 -18.21
C PRO A 377 -18.81 1.87 -18.04
N ILE A 378 -19.01 2.91 -18.85
CA ILE A 378 -18.30 4.21 -18.73
C ILE A 378 -19.24 5.37 -18.36
N GLY A 379 -20.46 5.04 -17.89
CA GLY A 379 -21.51 6.00 -17.55
C GLY A 379 -22.50 6.25 -18.69
N GLY A 380 -23.66 6.84 -18.38
CA GLY A 380 -24.67 7.21 -19.39
C GLY A 380 -25.25 6.03 -20.20
N GLY A 381 -25.13 4.79 -19.70
CA GLY A 381 -25.54 3.58 -20.43
C GLY A 381 -24.55 3.14 -21.51
N GLN A 382 -23.40 3.81 -21.64
CA GLN A 382 -22.34 3.48 -22.59
C GLN A 382 -21.49 2.32 -22.07
N LEU A 383 -21.07 1.46 -22.99
CA LEU A 383 -20.36 0.21 -22.72
C LEU A 383 -19.16 0.08 -23.66
N LEU A 384 -18.02 -0.36 -23.15
CA LEU A 384 -16.83 -0.65 -23.94
C LEU A 384 -16.22 -1.98 -23.52
N ARG A 385 -15.30 -2.53 -24.33
CA ARG A 385 -14.38 -3.55 -23.84
C ARG A 385 -13.62 -2.96 -22.65
N CYS A 386 -13.36 -3.77 -21.63
CA CYS A 386 -12.98 -3.23 -20.32
C CYS A 386 -11.64 -2.46 -20.31
N ASP A 387 -10.70 -2.81 -21.18
CA ASP A 387 -9.47 -2.05 -21.44
C ASP A 387 -9.75 -0.68 -22.07
N ALA A 388 -10.57 -0.64 -23.13
CA ALA A 388 -11.02 0.60 -23.76
C ALA A 388 -11.83 1.47 -22.77
N ALA A 389 -12.64 0.87 -21.90
CA ALA A 389 -13.39 1.59 -20.87
C ALA A 389 -12.49 2.34 -19.88
N ALA A 390 -11.43 1.67 -19.40
CA ALA A 390 -10.43 2.26 -18.51
C ALA A 390 -9.65 3.38 -19.22
N ALA A 391 -9.21 3.14 -20.45
CA ALA A 391 -8.53 4.11 -21.29
C ALA A 391 -9.38 5.36 -21.56
N TYR A 392 -10.66 5.19 -21.90
CA TYR A 392 -11.61 6.29 -22.07
C TYR A 392 -11.76 7.12 -20.79
N THR A 393 -11.81 6.45 -19.64
CA THR A 393 -11.96 7.13 -18.34
C THR A 393 -10.75 8.01 -18.04
N ALA A 394 -9.53 7.50 -18.27
CA ALA A 394 -8.29 8.27 -18.13
C ALA A 394 -8.23 9.46 -19.10
N LEU A 395 -8.58 9.24 -20.37
CA LEU A 395 -8.66 10.29 -21.38
C LEU A 395 -9.68 11.38 -21.01
N SER A 396 -10.86 11.00 -20.54
CA SER A 396 -11.93 11.91 -20.13
C SER A 396 -11.52 12.80 -18.95
N GLN A 397 -10.78 12.24 -17.99
CA GLN A 397 -10.21 13.02 -16.88
C GLN A 397 -9.12 14.00 -17.33
N ALA A 398 -8.26 13.59 -18.27
CA ALA A 398 -7.25 14.48 -18.85
C ALA A 398 -7.91 15.63 -19.63
N PHE A 399 -8.93 15.32 -20.42
CA PHE A 399 -9.74 16.30 -21.12
C PHE A 399 -10.45 17.27 -20.15
N GLN A 400 -10.98 16.75 -19.04
CA GLN A 400 -11.60 17.57 -17.99
C GLN A 400 -10.62 18.54 -17.35
N ARG A 401 -9.36 18.17 -17.15
CA ARG A 401 -8.33 19.10 -16.67
C ARG A 401 -8.04 20.21 -17.67
N ALA A 402 -8.07 19.91 -18.97
CA ALA A 402 -7.80 20.89 -20.02
C ALA A 402 -8.97 21.86 -20.26
N PHE A 403 -10.23 21.37 -20.19
CA PHE A 403 -11.40 22.15 -20.61
C PHE A 403 -12.45 22.37 -19.51
N GLY A 404 -12.25 21.83 -18.31
CA GLY A 404 -13.16 21.96 -17.17
C GLY A 404 -14.38 21.03 -17.19
N THR A 405 -14.60 20.28 -18.27
CA THR A 405 -15.71 19.31 -18.39
C THR A 405 -15.21 17.95 -18.89
N PRO A 406 -15.75 16.82 -18.41
CA PRO A 406 -15.39 15.50 -18.92
C PRO A 406 -15.76 15.35 -20.40
N LEU A 407 -15.18 14.35 -21.05
CA LEU A 407 -15.53 14.04 -22.44
C LEU A 407 -17.03 13.76 -22.57
N CYS A 408 -17.61 14.44 -23.53
CA CYS A 408 -18.97 14.24 -23.96
C CYS A 408 -18.99 13.04 -24.92
N ILE A 409 -19.85 12.05 -24.67
CA ILE A 409 -19.97 10.84 -25.48
C ILE A 409 -21.41 10.65 -25.95
N THR A 410 -21.57 10.36 -27.24
CA THR A 410 -22.87 10.05 -27.86
C THR A 410 -23.05 8.57 -28.15
N ASP A 411 -21.98 7.85 -28.47
CA ASP A 411 -22.08 6.41 -28.79
C ASP A 411 -20.81 5.65 -28.39
N SER A 412 -20.97 4.35 -28.14
CA SER A 412 -19.92 3.40 -27.74
C SER A 412 -20.23 2.02 -28.33
N TYR A 413 -20.29 0.95 -27.53
CA TYR A 413 -20.71 -0.36 -28.02
C TYR A 413 -22.10 -0.32 -28.67
N ARG A 414 -22.17 -0.75 -29.93
CA ARG A 414 -23.43 -0.85 -30.69
C ARG A 414 -23.72 -2.30 -31.06
N SER A 415 -24.82 -2.83 -30.54
CA SER A 415 -25.25 -4.20 -30.88
C SER A 415 -25.58 -4.34 -32.37
N PHE A 416 -25.56 -5.57 -32.87
CA PHE A 416 -25.88 -5.89 -34.27
C PHE A 416 -27.29 -5.44 -34.64
N GLY A 417 -28.26 -5.56 -33.72
CA GLY A 417 -29.62 -5.06 -33.91
C GLY A 417 -29.65 -3.52 -34.02
N ALA A 418 -28.92 -2.83 -33.14
CA ALA A 418 -28.83 -1.38 -33.18
C ALA A 418 -28.08 -0.87 -34.44
N GLN A 419 -27.05 -1.59 -34.90
CA GLN A 419 -26.35 -1.27 -36.14
C GLN A 419 -27.26 -1.46 -37.37
N GLN A 420 -28.10 -2.49 -37.40
CA GLN A 420 -29.11 -2.65 -38.47
C GLN A 420 -30.09 -1.48 -38.51
N ASP A 421 -30.56 -1.03 -37.36
CA ASP A 421 -31.48 0.11 -37.29
C ASP A 421 -30.80 1.41 -37.72
N ALA A 422 -29.57 1.66 -37.26
CA ALA A 422 -28.76 2.80 -37.68
C ALA A 422 -28.53 2.80 -39.20
N HIS A 423 -28.18 1.64 -39.76
CA HIS A 423 -27.93 1.49 -41.20
C HIS A 423 -29.19 1.66 -42.05
N ARG A 424 -30.35 1.18 -41.58
CA ARG A 424 -31.63 1.45 -42.25
C ARG A 424 -31.97 2.93 -42.30
N ARG A 425 -31.67 3.67 -41.23
CA ARG A 425 -31.97 5.12 -41.14
C ARG A 425 -30.97 5.98 -41.90
N LYS A 426 -29.69 5.56 -41.97
CA LYS A 426 -28.57 6.37 -42.47
C LYS A 426 -27.56 5.52 -43.28
N PRO A 427 -27.97 4.88 -44.39
CA PRO A 427 -27.16 3.88 -45.09
C PRO A 427 -25.84 4.43 -45.69
N GLY A 428 -25.74 5.74 -45.93
CA GLY A 428 -24.56 6.36 -46.55
C GLY A 428 -23.44 6.80 -45.59
N ILE A 429 -23.67 6.77 -44.27
CA ILE A 429 -22.71 7.23 -43.25
C ILE A 429 -22.63 6.25 -42.06
N THR A 430 -23.05 5.01 -42.26
CA THR A 430 -22.99 3.97 -41.24
C THR A 430 -22.42 2.71 -41.84
N ALA A 431 -21.53 2.06 -41.12
CA ALA A 431 -20.98 0.77 -41.52
C ALA A 431 -22.08 -0.27 -41.74
N ILE A 432 -21.81 -1.23 -42.62
CA ILE A 432 -22.69 -2.37 -42.85
C ILE A 432 -22.84 -3.15 -41.52
N PRO A 433 -24.05 -3.62 -41.16
CA PRO A 433 -24.22 -4.39 -39.94
C PRO A 433 -23.29 -5.60 -39.87
N GLY A 434 -22.49 -5.67 -38.81
CA GLY A 434 -21.46 -6.70 -38.62
C GLY A 434 -20.03 -6.26 -38.98
N THR A 435 -19.82 -5.02 -39.46
CA THR A 435 -18.48 -4.49 -39.78
C THR A 435 -18.13 -3.22 -39.01
N SER A 436 -18.99 -2.75 -38.11
CA SER A 436 -18.78 -1.49 -37.37
C SER A 436 -17.80 -1.68 -36.21
N ASN A 437 -16.79 -0.83 -36.04
CA ASN A 437 -15.89 -0.91 -34.89
C ASN A 437 -16.59 -0.68 -33.54
N HIS A 438 -17.74 0.02 -33.52
CA HIS A 438 -18.63 0.06 -32.35
C HIS A 438 -19.13 -1.33 -31.94
N GLY A 439 -19.31 -2.25 -32.88
CA GLY A 439 -19.73 -3.62 -32.61
C GLY A 439 -18.71 -4.47 -31.85
N TRP A 440 -17.47 -3.99 -31.72
CA TRP A 440 -16.43 -4.63 -30.91
C TRP A 440 -16.28 -4.00 -29.51
N GLY A 441 -16.97 -2.88 -29.25
CA GLY A 441 -16.81 -2.12 -28.01
C GLY A 441 -15.46 -1.40 -27.93
N LEU A 442 -14.90 -1.02 -29.09
CA LEU A 442 -13.58 -0.40 -29.23
C LEU A 442 -13.64 0.96 -29.95
N ALA A 443 -14.83 1.52 -30.15
CA ALA A 443 -15.01 2.82 -30.78
C ALA A 443 -15.95 3.68 -29.96
N VAL A 444 -15.73 4.99 -30.01
CA VAL A 444 -16.58 6.00 -29.39
C VAL A 444 -16.87 7.13 -30.36
N ASP A 445 -18.09 7.66 -30.27
CA ASP A 445 -18.47 8.91 -30.91
C ASP A 445 -18.57 10.01 -29.85
N LEU A 446 -17.77 11.07 -30.00
CA LEU A 446 -17.60 12.13 -29.00
C LEU A 446 -18.25 13.44 -29.42
N CYS A 447 -18.71 14.22 -28.45
CA CYS A 447 -19.38 15.52 -28.63
C CYS A 447 -18.67 16.65 -27.87
N GLY A 448 -19.34 17.79 -27.64
CA GLY A 448 -18.81 18.85 -26.79
C GLY A 448 -17.65 19.63 -27.40
N GLY A 449 -17.62 19.71 -28.74
CA GLY A 449 -16.56 20.37 -29.50
C GLY A 449 -15.61 19.38 -30.18
N VAL A 450 -15.44 18.17 -29.64
CA VAL A 450 -14.64 17.11 -30.30
C VAL A 450 -15.24 16.73 -31.66
N ASN A 451 -16.56 16.76 -31.80
CA ASN A 451 -17.29 16.47 -33.05
C ASN A 451 -17.15 17.54 -34.15
N GLY A 452 -16.19 18.47 -34.07
CA GLY A 452 -15.97 19.50 -35.08
C GLY A 452 -14.49 19.66 -35.39
N PHE A 453 -14.11 19.47 -36.66
CA PHE A 453 -12.73 19.74 -37.09
C PHE A 453 -12.32 21.19 -36.78
N GLY A 454 -11.08 21.35 -36.33
CA GLY A 454 -10.48 22.68 -36.08
C GLY A 454 -10.92 23.36 -34.78
N THR A 455 -11.80 22.75 -33.99
CA THR A 455 -12.07 23.22 -32.62
C THR A 455 -10.85 22.97 -31.72
N ALA A 456 -10.73 23.74 -30.63
CA ALA A 456 -9.67 23.52 -29.64
C ALA A 456 -9.75 22.12 -29.03
N GLN A 457 -10.96 21.61 -28.79
CA GLN A 457 -11.21 20.28 -28.25
C GLN A 457 -10.78 19.18 -29.21
N HIS A 458 -11.12 19.29 -30.50
CA HIS A 458 -10.69 18.30 -31.50
C HIS A 458 -9.18 18.34 -31.72
N GLN A 459 -8.57 19.52 -31.77
CA GLN A 459 -7.11 19.65 -31.90
C GLN A 459 -6.40 19.06 -30.68
N TRP A 460 -6.92 19.28 -29.47
CA TRP A 460 -6.40 18.66 -28.26
C TRP A 460 -6.50 17.13 -28.32
N MET A 461 -7.64 16.59 -28.76
CA MET A 461 -7.81 15.14 -28.94
C MET A 461 -6.83 14.60 -29.99
N ALA A 462 -6.65 15.28 -31.12
CA ALA A 462 -5.72 14.86 -32.18
C ALA A 462 -4.27 14.82 -31.70
N THR A 463 -3.88 15.75 -30.81
CA THR A 463 -2.54 15.76 -30.23
C THR A 463 -2.38 14.70 -29.14
N TYR A 464 -3.40 14.49 -28.29
CA TYR A 464 -3.20 13.81 -27.00
C TYR A 464 -3.95 12.50 -26.79
N ALA A 465 -5.02 12.22 -27.55
CA ALA A 465 -5.82 11.02 -27.36
C ALA A 465 -5.00 9.73 -27.56
N GLY A 466 -3.99 9.80 -28.44
CA GLY A 466 -3.05 8.71 -28.68
C GLY A 466 -2.34 8.22 -27.41
N HIS A 467 -2.01 9.11 -26.46
CA HIS A 467 -1.38 8.72 -25.19
C HIS A 467 -2.27 7.82 -24.33
N PHE A 468 -3.57 7.76 -24.62
CA PHE A 468 -4.54 6.92 -23.94
C PHE A 468 -4.97 5.73 -24.80
N GLY A 469 -4.27 5.46 -25.91
CA GLY A 469 -4.61 4.40 -26.85
C GLY A 469 -5.77 4.72 -27.79
N TRP A 470 -6.27 5.96 -27.79
CA TRP A 470 -7.36 6.40 -28.67
C TRP A 470 -6.80 7.08 -29.92
N VAL A 471 -7.23 6.61 -31.09
CA VAL A 471 -6.74 7.03 -32.40
C VAL A 471 -7.89 7.66 -33.17
N HIS A 472 -7.60 8.75 -33.89
CA HIS A 472 -8.48 9.24 -34.95
C HIS A 472 -8.07 8.56 -36.26
N PRO A 473 -8.83 7.58 -36.77
CA PRO A 473 -8.36 6.77 -37.89
C PRO A 473 -8.25 7.61 -39.17
N ASP A 474 -7.30 7.26 -40.05
CA ASP A 474 -7.01 8.01 -41.28
C ASP A 474 -8.23 8.23 -42.17
N TRP A 475 -9.12 7.23 -42.27
CA TRP A 475 -10.35 7.31 -43.04
C TRP A 475 -11.33 8.36 -42.50
N ALA A 476 -11.28 8.65 -41.19
CA ALA A 476 -12.15 9.58 -40.48
C ALA A 476 -11.59 11.01 -40.42
N GLN A 477 -10.36 11.25 -40.87
CA GLN A 477 -9.76 12.58 -40.88
C GLN A 477 -10.50 13.53 -41.85
N ALA A 478 -10.24 14.84 -41.75
CA ALA A 478 -10.89 15.86 -42.57
C ALA A 478 -10.72 15.64 -44.09
N THR A 479 -9.62 15.01 -44.48
CA THR A 479 -9.29 14.64 -45.87
C THR A 479 -9.49 13.15 -46.15
N GLY A 480 -10.03 12.39 -45.19
CA GLY A 480 -10.25 10.95 -45.28
C GLY A 480 -11.44 10.59 -46.17
N GLU A 481 -11.62 9.29 -46.39
CA GLU A 481 -12.67 8.75 -47.28
C GLU A 481 -14.09 9.00 -46.74
N ASN A 482 -14.24 9.08 -45.41
CA ASN A 482 -15.51 9.42 -44.75
C ASN A 482 -15.21 10.28 -43.52
N PRO A 483 -15.14 11.62 -43.67
CA PRO A 483 -14.73 12.51 -42.58
C PRO A 483 -15.67 12.46 -41.37
N GLU A 484 -15.15 11.99 -40.24
CA GLU A 484 -15.88 11.82 -38.98
C GLU A 484 -15.05 12.36 -37.81
N PRO A 485 -15.15 13.67 -37.49
CA PRO A 485 -14.39 14.28 -36.40
C PRO A 485 -14.76 13.75 -35.01
N TRP A 486 -15.97 13.18 -34.89
CA TRP A 486 -16.47 12.59 -33.65
C TRP A 486 -15.95 11.18 -33.40
N HIS A 487 -15.44 10.46 -34.41
CA HIS A 487 -15.18 9.02 -34.31
C HIS A 487 -13.74 8.73 -33.88
N TRP A 488 -13.59 7.97 -32.79
CA TRP A 488 -12.30 7.58 -32.24
C TRP A 488 -12.28 6.09 -31.92
N GLU A 489 -11.14 5.45 -32.19
CA GLU A 489 -10.94 4.01 -32.05
C GLU A 489 -9.89 3.72 -30.98
N PHE A 490 -10.11 2.68 -30.17
CA PHE A 490 -9.12 2.18 -29.22
C PHE A 490 -8.17 1.23 -29.95
N GLY A 491 -6.98 1.74 -30.27
CA GLY A 491 -6.04 1.14 -31.22
C GLY A 491 -6.35 1.48 -32.68
N ALA A 492 -5.38 1.26 -33.58
CA ALA A 492 -5.61 1.36 -35.02
C ALA A 492 -6.32 0.08 -35.51
N LEU A 493 -7.62 0.14 -35.79
CA LEU A 493 -8.42 -1.04 -36.14
C LEU A 493 -8.54 -1.20 -37.66
N ARG A 494 -8.62 -2.45 -38.13
CA ARG A 494 -9.03 -2.73 -39.52
C ARG A 494 -10.50 -2.37 -39.70
N SER A 495 -10.79 -1.59 -40.73
CA SER A 495 -12.14 -1.21 -41.15
C SER A 495 -12.85 -2.26 -42.01
#